data_AF-A0A844FUA1-F1
#
_entry.id   AF-A0A844FUA1-F1
#
_cell.length_a   1.000
_cell.length_b   1.000
_cell.length_c   1.000
_cell.angle_alpha   90.00
_cell.angle_beta   90.00
_cell.angle_gamma   90.00
#
_symmetry.space_group_name_H-M   'P 1'
#
loop_
_entity.id
_entity.type
_entity.pdbx_description
1 polymer ?
#
loop_
_entity_poly.entity_id
_entity_poly.type
_entity_poly.pdbx_seq_one_letter_code
_entity_poly.pdbx_strand_id
1 'polypeptide(L)'
;MPVAKNWQFKQLRLTPCTYAGTQLDHNWVITGHNYRRHFSYLKTLKKGDSLCFINASGAKINYLVEKTEVLQPTQVNEMTDSGYDLSLFTCTYSRTSRFTLRCHQVNT
;
A
#
# COMPACT_ATOMS: atom_id res chain seq x y z
N MET A 1 2.58 11.44 4.47
CA MET A 1 3.27 11.42 3.15
C MET A 1 2.20 11.43 2.07
N PRO A 2 2.34 12.25 1.00
CA PRO A 2 1.35 12.28 -0.09
C PRO A 2 1.38 10.98 -0.90
N VAL A 3 0.22 10.60 -1.46
CA VAL A 3 0.06 9.48 -2.40
C VAL A 3 -0.39 10.04 -3.73
N ALA A 4 0.36 9.78 -4.80
CA ALA A 4 -0.02 10.22 -6.13
C ALA A 4 -1.16 9.34 -6.70
N LYS A 5 -2.11 9.98 -7.39
CA LYS A 5 -3.32 9.32 -7.92
C LYS A 5 -3.00 8.19 -8.89
N ASN A 6 -1.96 8.34 -9.71
CA ASN A 6 -1.61 7.38 -10.75
C ASN A 6 -0.16 6.93 -10.58
N TRP A 7 0.07 5.64 -10.81
CA TRP A 7 1.41 5.10 -10.94
C TRP A 7 2.10 5.64 -12.19
N GLN A 8 3.30 6.18 -12.00
CA GLN A 8 4.25 6.45 -13.07
C GLN A 8 5.66 6.23 -12.53
N PHE A 9 6.55 5.65 -13.34
CA PHE A 9 7.91 5.33 -12.90
C PHE A 9 8.68 6.56 -12.38
N LYS A 10 8.52 7.73 -13.03
CA LYS A 10 9.13 8.99 -12.56
C LYS A 10 8.51 9.47 -11.24
N GLN A 11 7.20 9.30 -11.06
CA GLN A 11 6.48 9.71 -9.86
C GLN A 11 6.88 8.90 -8.62
N LEU A 12 7.15 7.61 -8.81
CA LEU A 12 7.57 6.69 -7.75
C LEU A 12 8.83 7.14 -6.99
N ARG A 13 9.68 7.96 -7.64
CA ARG A 13 10.86 8.57 -7.02
C ARG A 13 10.53 9.69 -6.04
N LEU A 14 9.34 10.28 -6.15
CA LEU A 14 8.91 11.44 -5.38
C LEU A 14 7.94 11.06 -4.28
N THR A 15 7.00 10.15 -4.58
CA THR A 15 5.94 9.73 -3.65
C THR A 15 5.54 8.27 -3.92
N PRO A 16 4.93 7.58 -2.94
CA PRO A 16 4.07 6.46 -3.24
C PRO A 16 2.94 6.85 -4.19
N CYS A 17 2.36 5.88 -4.85
CA CYS A 17 1.32 6.09 -5.84
C CYS A 17 0.34 4.92 -5.88
N THR A 18 -0.89 5.19 -6.28
CA THR A 18 -1.88 4.14 -6.58
C THR A 18 -1.37 3.29 -7.74
N TYR A 19 -1.19 2.01 -7.47
CA TYR A 19 -0.86 0.99 -8.44
C TYR A 19 -2.12 0.48 -9.16
N ALA A 20 -3.19 0.22 -8.41
CA ALA A 20 -4.47 -0.28 -8.91
C ALA A 20 -5.61 0.05 -7.95
N GLY A 21 -6.85 -0.07 -8.45
CA GLY A 21 -8.07 0.10 -7.65
C GLY A 21 -8.26 1.50 -7.09
N THR A 22 -9.25 1.64 -6.22
CA THR A 22 -9.55 2.89 -5.52
C THR A 22 -9.97 2.64 -4.08
N GLN A 23 -9.88 3.66 -3.24
CA GLN A 23 -10.39 3.57 -1.87
C GLN A 23 -11.91 3.36 -1.83
N LEU A 24 -12.66 3.88 -2.80
CA LEU A 24 -14.12 3.77 -2.84
C LEU A 24 -14.58 2.35 -3.20
N ASP A 25 -13.80 1.65 -4.02
CA ASP A 25 -14.12 0.31 -4.49
C ASP A 25 -13.54 -0.79 -3.57
N HIS A 26 -13.00 -0.42 -2.41
CA HIS A 26 -12.48 -1.37 -1.42
C HIS A 26 -11.44 -2.37 -1.98
N ASN A 27 -10.61 -1.90 -2.92
CA ASN A 27 -9.59 -2.72 -3.58
C ASN A 27 -8.31 -1.93 -3.86
N TRP A 28 -7.98 -0.97 -2.99
CA TRP A 28 -6.95 0.01 -3.28
C TRP A 28 -5.56 -0.56 -3.09
N VAL A 29 -4.71 -0.46 -4.12
CA VAL A 29 -3.31 -0.90 -4.05
C VAL A 29 -2.39 0.30 -4.22
N ILE A 30 -1.49 0.51 -3.27
CA ILE A 30 -0.49 1.59 -3.30
C ILE A 30 0.90 0.98 -3.29
N THR A 31 1.75 1.49 -4.17
CA THR A 31 3.16 1.11 -4.23
C THR A 31 4.07 2.29 -3.90
N GLY A 32 5.22 1.99 -3.32
CA GLY A 32 6.26 2.97 -3.02
C GLY A 32 7.63 2.33 -3.00
N HIS A 33 8.68 3.11 -3.26
CA HIS A 33 10.05 2.61 -3.11
C HIS A 33 10.37 2.27 -1.64
N ASN A 34 11.33 1.36 -1.44
CA ASN A 34 11.82 0.95 -0.11
C ASN A 34 12.83 1.97 0.45
N TYR A 35 12.59 3.26 0.21
CA TYR A 35 13.44 4.33 0.74
C TYR A 35 12.96 4.73 2.13
N ARG A 36 13.86 5.30 2.94
CA ARG A 36 13.53 5.84 4.28
C ARG A 36 12.37 6.84 4.26
N ARG A 37 12.28 7.65 3.20
CA ARG A 37 11.20 8.63 3.00
C ARG A 37 9.89 8.05 2.46
N HIS A 38 9.85 6.75 2.17
CA HIS A 38 8.71 6.05 1.58
C HIS A 38 8.33 4.81 2.40
N PHE A 39 8.35 3.62 1.80
CA PHE A 39 7.75 2.41 2.36
C PHE A 39 8.75 1.50 3.09
N SER A 40 9.97 1.96 3.35
CA SER A 40 10.93 1.15 4.14
C SER A 40 10.47 0.83 5.56
N TYR A 41 9.54 1.62 6.10
CA TYR A 41 8.97 1.41 7.43
C TYR A 41 7.82 0.40 7.44
N LEU A 42 7.26 0.02 6.28
CA LEU A 42 6.16 -0.95 6.20
C LEU A 42 6.52 -2.27 6.89
N LYS A 43 7.77 -2.71 6.81
CA LYS A 43 8.26 -3.94 7.45
C LYS A 43 8.21 -3.94 8.98
N THR A 44 8.00 -2.78 9.60
CA THR A 44 7.89 -2.66 11.06
C THR A 44 6.44 -2.78 11.54
N LEU A 45 5.49 -2.68 10.62
CA LEU A 45 4.07 -2.79 10.91
C LEU A 45 3.67 -4.26 11.04
N LYS A 46 2.75 -4.52 11.96
CA LYS A 46 2.23 -5.85 12.30
C LYS A 46 0.71 -5.84 12.37
N LYS A 47 0.12 -7.03 12.42
CA LYS A 47 -1.33 -7.19 12.58
C LYS A 47 -1.84 -6.35 13.76
N GLY A 48 -2.92 -5.61 13.53
CA GLY A 48 -3.56 -4.72 14.50
C GLY A 48 -3.02 -3.29 14.54
N ASP A 49 -1.91 -2.99 13.87
CA ASP A 49 -1.45 -1.59 13.76
C ASP A 49 -2.42 -0.79 12.89
N SER A 50 -2.58 0.51 13.21
CA SER A 50 -3.50 1.40 12.50
C SER A 50 -2.79 2.23 11.43
N LEU A 51 -3.50 2.46 10.33
CA LEU A 51 -3.14 3.36 9.25
C LEU A 51 -4.26 4.38 9.06
N CYS A 52 -3.92 5.62 8.69
CA CYS A 52 -4.89 6.66 8.42
C CYS A 52 -4.55 7.31 7.07
N PHE A 53 -5.50 7.28 6.16
CA PHE A 53 -5.45 8.03 4.91
C PHE A 53 -6.32 9.28 5.03
N ILE A 54 -5.77 10.41 4.60
CA ILE A 54 -6.49 11.69 4.54
C ILE A 54 -6.68 12.02 3.07
N ASN A 55 -7.93 12.06 2.62
CA ASN A 55 -8.23 12.38 1.23
C ASN A 55 -8.13 13.90 0.97
N ALA A 56 -8.31 14.31 -0.30
CA ALA A 56 -8.21 15.71 -0.69
C ALA A 56 -9.27 16.63 -0.04
N SER A 57 -10.39 16.09 0.42
CA SER A 57 -11.41 16.86 1.15
C SER A 57 -11.16 16.91 2.67
N GLY A 58 -10.08 16.29 3.16
CA GLY A 58 -9.74 16.22 4.57
C GLY A 58 -10.43 15.08 5.35
N ALA A 59 -11.23 14.24 4.68
CA ALA A 59 -11.84 13.09 5.33
C ALA A 59 -10.77 12.05 5.69
N LYS A 60 -10.89 11.49 6.89
CA LYS A 60 -10.00 10.45 7.41
C LYS A 60 -10.62 9.08 7.15
N ILE A 61 -9.84 8.20 6.55
CA ILE A 61 -10.19 6.80 6.34
C ILE A 61 -9.17 5.97 7.10
N ASN A 62 -9.65 5.21 8.08
CA ASN A 62 -8.80 4.42 8.96
C ASN A 62 -8.78 2.95 8.51
N TYR A 63 -7.62 2.32 8.66
CA TYR A 63 -7.42 0.92 8.36
C TYR A 63 -6.68 0.23 9.50
N LEU A 64 -6.89 -1.06 9.65
CA LEU A 64 -6.09 -1.94 10.49
C LEU A 64 -5.31 -2.92 9.62
N VAL A 65 -4.05 -3.14 9.97
CA VAL A 65 -3.23 -4.17 9.33
C VAL A 65 -3.80 -5.54 9.70
N GLU A 66 -4.13 -6.35 8.70
CA GLU A 66 -4.59 -7.73 8.89
C GLU A 66 -3.42 -8.71 8.81
N LYS A 67 -2.54 -8.55 7.81
CA LYS A 67 -1.34 -9.39 7.66
C LYS A 67 -0.24 -8.72 6.85
N THR A 68 0.94 -9.34 6.89
CA THR A 68 2.05 -9.07 5.98
C THR A 68 2.37 -10.32 5.17
N GLU A 69 2.79 -10.15 3.92
CA GLU A 69 3.21 -11.26 3.05
C GLU A 69 4.27 -10.82 2.05
N VAL A 70 4.97 -11.80 1.46
CA VAL A 70 5.95 -11.58 0.40
C VAL A 70 5.44 -12.24 -0.87
N LEU A 71 5.26 -11.44 -1.92
CA LEU A 71 4.80 -11.90 -3.24
C LEU A 71 5.93 -11.84 -4.26
N GLN A 72 5.92 -12.76 -5.21
CA GLN A 72 6.80 -12.70 -6.38
C GLN A 72 6.35 -11.57 -7.33
N PRO A 73 7.25 -10.99 -8.14
CA PRO A 73 6.90 -9.91 -9.06
C PRO A 73 5.85 -10.30 -10.10
N THR A 74 5.71 -11.60 -10.38
CA THR A 74 4.76 -12.18 -11.32
C THR A 74 3.37 -12.41 -10.72
N GLN A 75 3.23 -12.34 -9.39
CA GLN A 75 1.96 -12.54 -8.68
C GLN A 75 1.12 -11.27 -8.66
N VAL A 76 0.84 -10.76 -9.86
CA VAL A 76 0.12 -9.49 -10.06
C VAL A 76 -1.32 -9.63 -9.61
N ASN A 77 -1.99 -10.73 -9.95
CA ASN A 77 -3.38 -10.95 -9.59
C ASN A 77 -3.54 -11.09 -8.07
N GLU A 78 -2.65 -11.81 -7.41
CA GLU A 78 -2.65 -11.92 -5.95
C GLU A 78 -2.43 -10.56 -5.29
N MET A 79 -1.68 -9.64 -5.91
CA MET A 79 -1.54 -8.27 -5.43
C MET A 79 -2.84 -7.47 -5.62
N THR A 80 -3.43 -7.48 -6.82
CA THR A 80 -4.50 -6.54 -7.20
C THR A 80 -5.91 -7.03 -6.89
N ASP A 81 -6.14 -8.35 -6.95
CA ASP A 81 -7.45 -8.99 -6.73
C ASP A 81 -7.39 -9.84 -5.45
N SER A 82 -7.10 -9.16 -4.35
CA SER A 82 -6.76 -9.81 -3.08
C SER A 82 -7.90 -9.91 -2.08
N GLY A 83 -9.01 -9.22 -2.32
CA GLY A 83 -10.13 -9.09 -1.39
C GLY A 83 -9.87 -8.18 -0.17
N TYR A 84 -8.74 -7.46 -0.12
CA TYR A 84 -8.44 -6.50 0.95
C TYR A 84 -8.74 -5.06 0.53
N ASP A 85 -9.30 -4.28 1.47
CA ASP A 85 -9.67 -2.88 1.25
C ASP A 85 -8.47 -2.02 0.82
N LEU A 86 -7.31 -2.28 1.44
CA LEU A 86 -6.06 -1.59 1.15
C LEU A 86 -4.87 -2.54 1.18
N SER A 87 -4.05 -2.46 0.13
CA SER A 87 -2.76 -3.13 0.05
C SER A 87 -1.63 -2.13 -0.18
N LEU A 88 -0.60 -2.19 0.66
CA LEU A 88 0.60 -1.35 0.56
C LEU A 88 1.79 -2.24 0.24
N PHE A 89 2.54 -1.98 -0.83
CA PHE A 89 3.69 -2.82 -1.14
C PHE A 89 4.94 -2.07 -1.59
N THR A 90 6.08 -2.69 -1.33
CA THR A 90 7.39 -2.20 -1.77
C THR A 90 8.30 -3.36 -2.19
N CYS A 91 9.37 -3.06 -2.92
CA CYS A 91 10.39 -4.06 -3.21
C CYS A 91 11.09 -4.50 -1.93
N THR A 92 11.31 -5.81 -1.78
CA THR A 92 12.24 -6.33 -0.76
C THR A 92 13.66 -5.82 -1.00
N TYR A 93 14.56 -5.97 -0.02
CA TYR A 93 15.94 -5.50 -0.13
C TYR A 93 16.69 -6.14 -1.30
N SER A 94 16.43 -7.42 -1.59
CA SER A 94 16.96 -8.13 -2.77
C SER A 94 16.35 -7.64 -4.08
N ARG A 95 15.29 -6.82 -4.04
CA ARG A 95 14.48 -6.33 -5.18
C ARG A 95 13.77 -7.43 -5.99
N THR A 96 13.95 -8.69 -5.61
CA THR A 96 13.40 -9.87 -6.30
C THR A 96 11.96 -10.15 -5.94
N SER A 97 11.42 -9.56 -4.87
CA SER A 97 10.04 -9.80 -4.42
C SER A 97 9.38 -8.53 -3.89
N ARG A 98 8.13 -8.63 -3.48
CA ARG A 98 7.30 -7.52 -2.99
C ARG A 98 6.86 -7.82 -1.56
N PHE A 99 7.34 -7.01 -0.62
CA PHE A 99 6.79 -7.01 0.72
C PHE A 99 5.47 -6.25 0.70
N THR A 100 4.41 -6.87 1.22
CA THR A 100 3.04 -6.41 1.09
C THR A 100 2.37 -6.39 2.45
N LEU A 101 1.74 -5.27 2.78
CA LEU A 101 0.77 -5.15 3.87
C LEU A 101 -0.64 -5.29 3.31
N ARG A 102 -1.47 -6.04 4.01
CA ARG A 102 -2.91 -6.14 3.75
C ARG A 102 -3.67 -5.54 4.91
N CYS A 103 -4.65 -4.70 4.60
CA CYS A 103 -5.38 -3.94 5.59
C CYS A 103 -6.87 -3.98 5.29
N HIS A 104 -7.67 -3.93 6.35
CA HIS A 104 -9.11 -3.73 6.26
C HIS A 104 -9.48 -2.32 6.70
N GLN A 105 -10.44 -1.71 6.02
CA GLN A 105 -11.00 -0.43 6.42
C GLN A 105 -11.81 -0.63 7.70
N VAL A 106 -11.69 0.32 8.64
CA VAL A 106 -12.49 0.34 9.86
C VAL A 106 -13.34 1.60 9.88
N ASN A 107 -14.65 1.43 10.08
CA ASN A 107 -15.54 2.55 10.35
C ASN A 107 -15.28 2.99 11.78
N THR A 108 -14.80 4.22 11.95
CA THR A 108 -14.62 4.86 13.26
C THR A 108 -15.75 5.86 13.48
#